data_AF-A0A3D3A6E5-F1
#
_entry.id   AF-A0A3D3A6E5-F1
#
_cell.length_a   1.000
_cell.length_b   1.000
_cell.length_c   1.000
_cell.angle_alpha   90.00
_cell.angle_beta   90.00
_cell.angle_gamma   90.00
#
_symmetry.space_group_name_H-M   'P 1'
#
loop_
_entity.id
_entity.type
_entity.pdbx_description
1 polymer ?
#
loop_
_entity_poly.entity_id
_entity_poly.type
_entity_poly.pdbx_seq_one_letter_code
_entity_poly.pdbx_strand_id
1 'polypeptide(L)'
;MVHARLVLALFACLLTAHTWAQPGTEATYQRLDGIVAVVGDEIVLASDIRDRVTQAKLEGRTVTDDNECGLLESVLFEKLLLHNARLDSLEVTDAEVLGEIDRRLTYYMQMFGSVEAFEAEYGKSVAEWKAEFNEPVREQILAQKMQAEIDQSVRSTPAQVQDYFDAIPTDSLPLIPEELSYSELVMQPEVGEKQKMRTRNTL
;
A
#
# COMPACT_ATOMS: atom_id res chain seq x y z
N MET A 1 33.12 -80.91 27.28
CA MET A 1 31.91 -80.30 26.68
C MET A 1 31.27 -79.21 27.56
N VAL A 2 32.05 -78.29 28.16
CA VAL A 2 31.52 -77.15 28.95
C VAL A 2 32.07 -75.80 28.46
N HIS A 3 33.27 -75.79 27.88
CA HIS A 3 33.91 -74.57 27.36
C HIS A 3 33.27 -74.02 26.06
N ALA A 4 32.63 -74.87 25.25
CA ALA A 4 32.04 -74.46 23.96
C ALA A 4 30.67 -73.75 24.10
N ARG A 5 29.99 -73.86 25.24
CA ARG A 5 28.72 -73.16 25.50
C ARG A 5 28.91 -71.77 26.10
N LEU A 6 30.05 -71.50 26.74
CA LEU A 6 30.33 -70.22 27.38
C LEU A 6 30.81 -69.15 26.37
N VAL A 7 31.52 -69.56 25.32
CA VAL A 7 32.05 -68.63 24.30
C VAL A 7 30.94 -68.12 23.36
N LEU A 8 29.91 -68.92 23.11
CA LEU A 8 28.78 -68.52 22.25
C LEU A 8 27.85 -67.49 22.93
N ALA A 9 27.80 -67.46 24.27
CA ALA A 9 27.00 -66.50 25.02
C ALA A 9 27.68 -65.13 25.20
N LEU A 10 29.01 -65.06 25.09
CA LEU A 10 29.77 -63.83 25.25
C LEU A 10 29.91 -63.02 23.95
N PHE A 11 29.68 -63.64 22.79
CA PHE A 11 29.69 -62.95 21.49
C PHE A 11 28.30 -62.43 21.06
N ALA A 12 27.23 -62.86 21.74
CA ALA A 12 25.86 -62.41 21.46
C ALA A 12 25.45 -61.12 22.20
N CYS A 13 26.28 -60.62 23.13
CA CYS A 13 26.00 -59.43 23.94
C CYS A 13 26.77 -58.16 23.50
N LEU A 14 27.54 -58.22 22.40
CA LEU A 14 28.34 -57.10 21.87
C LEU A 14 27.78 -56.50 20.58
N LEU A 15 26.59 -56.91 20.15
CA LEU A 15 25.87 -56.36 19.00
C LEU A 15 24.62 -55.55 19.38
N THR A 16 24.37 -55.32 20.67
CA THR A 16 23.17 -54.61 21.17
C THR A 16 23.49 -53.28 21.84
N ALA A 17 24.45 -52.53 21.30
CA ALA A 17 24.68 -51.15 21.70
C ALA A 17 25.04 -50.32 20.47
N HIS A 18 24.36 -49.18 20.33
CA HIS A 18 24.54 -48.13 19.32
C HIS A 18 23.70 -48.21 18.03
N THR A 19 22.40 -48.49 18.16
CA THR A 19 21.41 -47.70 17.40
C THR A 19 21.06 -46.47 18.22
N TRP A 20 21.97 -45.49 18.25
CA TRP A 20 21.55 -44.13 18.55
C TRP A 20 20.71 -43.70 17.36
N ALA A 21 19.40 -43.65 17.56
CA ALA A 21 18.54 -42.92 16.64
C ALA A 21 19.19 -41.56 16.45
N GLN A 22 19.60 -41.24 15.22
CA GLN A 22 20.05 -39.90 14.90
C GLN A 22 18.91 -38.99 15.37
N PRO A 23 19.15 -37.97 16.22
CA PRO A 23 18.13 -36.97 16.47
C PRO A 23 17.80 -36.43 15.08
N GLY A 24 16.61 -36.79 14.60
CA GLY A 24 16.11 -36.28 13.35
C GLY A 24 16.26 -34.79 13.45
N THR A 25 17.09 -34.21 12.57
CA THR A 25 17.05 -32.78 12.36
C THR A 25 15.63 -32.56 11.87
N GLU A 26 14.71 -32.22 12.77
CA GLU A 26 13.42 -31.71 12.39
C GLU A 26 13.77 -30.57 11.45
N ALA A 27 13.50 -30.77 10.16
CA ALA A 27 13.64 -29.70 9.20
C ALA A 27 12.68 -28.62 9.70
N THR A 28 13.22 -27.60 10.37
CA THR A 28 12.46 -26.44 10.78
C THR A 28 12.13 -25.72 9.49
N TYR A 29 10.99 -26.07 8.89
CA TYR A 29 10.50 -25.42 7.70
C TYR A 29 10.17 -23.98 8.08
N GLN A 30 11.03 -23.05 7.66
CA GLN A 30 10.74 -21.62 7.77
C GLN A 30 9.68 -21.30 6.72
N ARG A 31 8.46 -20.99 7.17
CA ARG A 31 7.42 -20.43 6.30
C ARG A 31 7.96 -19.11 5.72
N LEU A 32 8.18 -19.09 4.41
CA LEU A 32 8.63 -17.90 3.69
C LEU A 32 7.47 -16.90 3.61
N ASP A 33 6.62 -17.09 2.61
CA ASP A 33 5.37 -16.38 2.47
C ASP A 33 4.26 -17.38 2.21
N GLY A 34 3.09 -17.14 2.77
CA GLY A 34 1.96 -18.06 2.65
C GLY A 34 0.78 -17.39 1.99
N ILE A 35 0.03 -18.17 1.23
CA ILE A 35 -1.23 -17.74 0.64
C ILE A 35 -2.28 -17.68 1.77
N VAL A 36 -2.93 -16.53 1.91
CA VAL A 36 -4.00 -16.30 2.89
C VAL A 36 -5.37 -16.54 2.26
N ALA A 37 -5.52 -16.21 0.98
CA ALA A 37 -6.76 -16.42 0.22
C ALA A 37 -6.50 -16.57 -1.28
N VAL A 38 -7.50 -17.09 -2.00
CA VAL A 38 -7.51 -17.23 -3.46
C VAL A 38 -8.83 -16.65 -3.97
N VAL A 39 -8.76 -15.78 -4.97
CA VAL A 39 -9.92 -15.09 -5.57
C VAL A 39 -9.89 -15.27 -7.08
N GLY A 40 -10.68 -16.22 -7.59
CA GLY A 40 -10.61 -16.59 -9.00
C GLY A 40 -9.23 -17.13 -9.36
N ASP A 41 -8.54 -16.45 -10.27
CA ASP A 41 -7.16 -16.75 -10.69
C ASP A 41 -6.10 -15.95 -9.91
N GLU A 42 -6.51 -15.06 -9.00
CA GLU A 42 -5.59 -14.27 -8.17
C GLU A 42 -5.34 -14.92 -6.81
N ILE A 43 -4.13 -14.71 -6.28
CA ILE A 43 -3.75 -15.12 -4.93
C ILE A 43 -3.50 -13.89 -4.05
N VAL A 44 -3.79 -14.01 -2.76
CA VAL A 44 -3.45 -13.01 -1.74
C VAL A 44 -2.38 -13.60 -0.83
N LEU A 45 -1.23 -12.93 -0.75
CA LEU A 45 -0.11 -13.33 0.08
C LEU A 45 -0.19 -12.72 1.48
N ALA A 46 0.47 -13.36 2.45
CA ALA A 46 0.56 -12.82 3.80
C ALA A 46 1.45 -11.57 3.87
N SER A 47 2.41 -11.43 2.94
CA SER A 47 3.17 -10.19 2.75
C SER A 47 2.28 -9.02 2.33
N ASP A 48 1.37 -9.21 1.36
CA ASP A 48 0.46 -8.17 0.88
C ASP A 48 -0.32 -7.53 2.04
N ILE A 49 -0.88 -8.34 2.93
CA ILE A 49 -1.63 -7.85 4.10
C ILE A 49 -0.71 -7.11 5.07
N ARG A 50 0.49 -7.64 5.32
CA ARG A 50 1.48 -7.02 6.21
C ARG A 50 1.95 -5.66 5.68
N ASP A 51 2.10 -5.53 4.38
CA ASP A 51 2.53 -4.30 3.72
C ASP A 51 1.42 -3.25 3.81
N ARG A 52 0.15 -3.64 3.60
CA ARG A 52 -1.03 -2.77 3.84
C ARG A 52 -1.13 -2.32 5.29
N VAL A 53 -0.93 -3.22 6.24
CA VAL A 53 -0.92 -2.91 7.68
C VAL A 53 0.23 -1.95 8.03
N THR A 54 1.41 -2.16 7.47
CA THR A 54 2.59 -1.31 7.69
C THR A 54 2.34 0.09 7.11
N GLN A 55 1.79 0.18 5.91
CA GLN A 55 1.41 1.45 5.30
C GLN A 55 0.37 2.20 6.15
N ALA A 56 -0.68 1.52 6.61
CA ALA A 56 -1.70 2.14 7.46
C ALA A 56 -1.09 2.70 8.76
N LYS A 57 -0.12 2.00 9.36
CA LYS A 57 0.61 2.48 10.55
C LYS A 57 1.46 3.71 10.25
N LEU A 58 2.14 3.76 9.10
CA LEU A 58 2.94 4.92 8.68
C LEU A 58 2.07 6.17 8.47
N GLU A 59 0.83 6.00 8.04
CA GLU A 59 -0.16 7.07 7.92
C GLU A 59 -0.78 7.50 9.28
N GLY A 60 -0.32 6.91 10.39
CA GLY A 60 -0.79 7.22 11.74
C GLY A 60 -2.09 6.49 12.14
N ARG A 61 -2.54 5.50 11.37
CA ARG A 61 -3.73 4.70 11.71
C ARG A 61 -3.37 3.61 12.73
N THR A 62 -4.14 3.52 13.80
CA THR A 62 -4.06 2.39 14.74
C THR A 62 -4.70 1.15 14.14
N VAL A 63 -3.92 0.11 13.89
CA VAL A 63 -4.43 -1.18 13.39
C VAL A 63 -4.76 -2.07 14.59
N THR A 64 -6.05 -2.22 14.87
CA THR A 64 -6.62 -3.26 15.74
C THR A 64 -7.00 -4.49 14.91
N ASP A 65 -7.30 -5.62 15.55
CA ASP A 65 -7.73 -6.85 14.87
C ASP A 65 -8.92 -6.62 13.91
N ASP A 66 -9.90 -5.78 14.30
CA ASP A 66 -11.03 -5.40 13.44
C ASP A 66 -10.60 -4.59 12.20
N ASN A 67 -9.60 -3.71 12.35
CA ASN A 67 -9.07 -2.91 11.23
C ASN A 67 -8.22 -3.77 10.29
N GLU A 68 -7.58 -4.84 10.78
CA GLU A 68 -6.84 -5.79 9.97
C GLU A 68 -7.78 -6.59 9.05
N CYS A 69 -8.95 -7.00 9.55
CA CYS A 69 -9.99 -7.64 8.74
C CYS A 69 -10.47 -6.72 7.60
N GLY A 70 -10.69 -5.43 7.87
CA GLY A 70 -11.07 -4.46 6.84
C GLY A 70 -9.98 -4.25 5.78
N LEU A 71 -8.70 -4.31 6.18
CA LEU A 71 -7.58 -4.28 5.22
C LEU A 71 -7.56 -5.54 4.37
N LEU A 72 -7.76 -6.73 4.95
CA LEU A 72 -7.88 -7.98 4.20
C LEU A 72 -9.04 -7.91 3.20
N GLU A 73 -10.21 -7.43 3.62
CA GLU A 73 -11.38 -7.25 2.75
C GLU A 73 -11.07 -6.32 1.57
N SER A 74 -10.35 -5.22 1.81
CA SER A 74 -9.92 -4.32 0.73
C SER A 74 -9.00 -4.99 -0.28
N VAL A 75 -8.08 -5.85 0.16
CA VAL A 75 -7.18 -6.60 -0.72
C VAL A 75 -7.94 -7.69 -1.49
N LEU A 76 -8.88 -8.38 -0.84
CA LEU A 76 -9.76 -9.34 -1.50
C LEU A 76 -10.60 -8.67 -2.59
N PHE A 77 -11.14 -7.48 -2.30
CA PHE A 77 -11.93 -6.71 -3.25
C PHE A 77 -11.09 -6.24 -4.45
N GLU A 78 -9.87 -5.76 -4.21
CA GLU A 78 -8.93 -5.39 -5.27
C GLU A 78 -8.60 -6.58 -6.20
N LYS A 79 -8.33 -7.76 -5.62
CA LYS A 79 -8.08 -8.98 -6.41
C LYS A 79 -9.32 -9.47 -7.15
N LEU A 80 -10.52 -9.29 -6.59
CA LEU A 80 -11.77 -9.58 -7.28
C LEU A 80 -11.95 -8.67 -8.51
N LEU A 81 -11.69 -7.38 -8.37
CA LEU A 81 -11.74 -6.43 -9.49
C LEU A 81 -10.70 -6.78 -10.55
N LEU A 82 -9.48 -7.15 -10.15
CA LEU A 82 -8.43 -7.58 -11.08
C LEU A 82 -8.83 -8.83 -11.87
N HIS A 83 -9.42 -9.83 -11.20
CA HIS A 83 -9.92 -11.03 -11.86
C HIS A 83 -11.00 -10.69 -12.90
N ASN A 84 -11.98 -9.86 -12.53
CA ASN A 84 -13.01 -9.43 -13.47
C ASN A 84 -12.44 -8.59 -14.62
N ALA A 85 -11.48 -7.69 -14.35
CA ALA A 85 -10.81 -6.91 -15.39
C ALA A 85 -10.14 -7.79 -16.44
N ARG A 86 -9.51 -8.91 -16.01
CA ARG A 86 -8.89 -9.90 -16.90
C ARG A 86 -9.95 -10.69 -17.69
N LEU A 87 -11.08 -11.05 -17.06
CA LEU A 87 -12.20 -11.72 -17.75
C LEU A 87 -12.82 -10.82 -18.82
N ASP A 88 -13.04 -9.55 -18.50
CA ASP A 88 -13.63 -8.55 -19.41
C ASP A 88 -12.59 -7.97 -20.39
N SER A 89 -11.36 -8.49 -20.38
CA SER A 89 -10.27 -8.14 -21.30
C SER A 89 -9.93 -6.65 -21.30
N LEU A 90 -9.99 -6.00 -20.13
CA LEU A 90 -9.51 -4.64 -19.96
C LEU A 90 -8.00 -4.57 -20.15
N GLU A 91 -7.54 -3.61 -20.95
CA GLU A 91 -6.12 -3.43 -21.26
C GLU A 91 -5.55 -2.17 -20.61
N VAL A 92 -4.27 -2.25 -20.25
CA VAL A 92 -3.47 -1.12 -19.77
C VAL A 92 -2.18 -1.06 -20.58
N THR A 93 -1.94 0.12 -21.15
CA THR A 93 -0.74 0.37 -21.96
C THR A 93 0.48 0.59 -21.07
N ASP A 94 1.66 0.26 -21.58
CA ASP A 94 2.91 0.48 -20.84
C ASP A 94 3.16 1.97 -20.54
N ALA A 95 2.69 2.86 -21.41
CA ALA A 95 2.75 4.30 -21.20
C ALA A 95 1.92 4.75 -19.98
N GLU A 96 0.74 4.17 -19.75
CA GLU A 96 -0.07 4.46 -18.56
C GLU A 96 0.65 3.99 -17.28
N VAL A 97 1.21 2.78 -17.30
CA VAL A 97 1.96 2.22 -16.16
C VAL A 97 3.19 3.07 -15.84
N LEU A 98 4.01 3.37 -16.85
CA LEU A 98 5.22 4.19 -16.66
C LEU A 98 4.88 5.60 -16.18
N GLY A 99 3.82 6.21 -16.71
CA GLY A 99 3.36 7.52 -16.27
C GLY A 99 2.84 7.53 -14.83
N GLU A 100 2.24 6.46 -14.35
CA GLU A 100 1.86 6.29 -12.94
C GLU A 100 3.09 6.09 -12.04
N ILE A 101 4.04 5.26 -12.46
CA ILE A 101 5.30 5.03 -11.75
C ILE A 101 6.10 6.33 -11.61
N ASP A 102 6.21 7.12 -12.68
CA ASP A 102 6.92 8.41 -12.66
C ASP A 102 6.24 9.44 -11.74
N ARG A 103 4.90 9.44 -11.67
CA ARG A 103 4.15 10.26 -10.71
C ARG A 103 4.46 9.88 -9.27
N ARG A 104 4.49 8.58 -8.96
CA ARG A 104 4.86 8.07 -7.62
C ARG A 104 6.31 8.38 -7.27
N LEU A 105 7.23 8.20 -8.21
CA LEU A 105 8.63 8.58 -8.02
C LEU A 105 8.76 10.07 -7.72
N THR A 106 8.03 10.92 -8.43
CA THR A 106 8.02 12.37 -8.18
C THR A 106 7.55 12.70 -6.77
N TYR A 107 6.52 12.02 -6.28
CA TYR A 107 6.05 12.16 -4.90
C TYR A 107 7.14 11.76 -3.89
N TYR A 108 7.81 10.63 -4.10
CA TYR A 108 8.91 10.21 -3.22
C TYR A 108 10.11 11.15 -3.28
N MET A 109 10.46 11.67 -4.47
CA MET A 109 11.52 12.68 -4.61
C MET A 109 11.19 13.96 -3.85
N GLN A 110 9.93 14.38 -3.77
CA GLN A 110 9.52 15.53 -2.96
C GLN A 110 9.63 15.24 -1.45
N MET A 111 9.37 14.00 -1.03
CA MET A 111 9.46 13.58 0.37
C MET A 111 10.92 13.42 0.84
N PHE A 112 11.77 12.80 0.04
CA PHE A 112 13.17 12.51 0.39
C PHE A 112 14.17 13.58 -0.09
N GLY A 113 13.76 14.44 -1.03
CA GLY A 113 14.53 15.58 -1.52
C GLY A 113 15.50 15.30 -2.67
N SER A 114 16.09 14.09 -2.76
CA SER A 114 16.99 13.72 -3.86
C SER A 114 16.85 12.26 -4.28
N VAL A 115 17.38 11.92 -5.47
CA VAL A 115 17.40 10.54 -5.98
C VAL A 115 18.32 9.67 -5.13
N GLU A 116 19.47 10.20 -4.72
CA GLU A 116 20.44 9.48 -3.89
C GLU A 116 19.86 9.13 -2.51
N ALA A 117 19.06 10.04 -1.93
CA ALA A 117 18.36 9.80 -0.68
C ALA A 117 17.30 8.70 -0.84
N PHE A 118 16.55 8.73 -1.95
CA PHE A 118 15.58 7.67 -2.27
C PHE A 118 16.25 6.30 -2.43
N GLU A 119 17.33 6.21 -3.20
CA GLU A 119 18.06 4.95 -3.42
C GLU A 119 18.71 4.43 -2.13
N ALA A 120 19.16 5.32 -1.24
CA ALA A 120 19.71 4.94 0.07
C ALA A 120 18.63 4.33 1.00
N GLU A 121 17.41 4.86 0.98
CA GLU A 121 16.29 4.34 1.79
C GLU A 121 15.74 3.02 1.23
N TYR A 122 15.58 2.91 -0.09
CA TYR A 122 15.05 1.69 -0.73
C TYR A 122 16.09 0.61 -0.99
N GLY A 123 17.39 0.95 -0.93
CA GLY A 123 18.50 0.02 -1.17
C GLY A 123 18.59 -0.50 -2.62
N LYS A 124 17.91 0.16 -3.57
CA LYS A 124 17.80 -0.23 -4.98
C LYS A 124 17.91 1.01 -5.86
N SER A 125 18.39 0.83 -7.09
CA SER A 125 18.39 1.93 -8.06
C SER A 125 16.97 2.28 -8.50
N VAL A 126 16.77 3.51 -8.98
CA VAL A 126 15.47 3.92 -9.55
C VAL A 126 15.04 2.99 -10.69
N ALA A 127 15.97 2.52 -11.53
CA ALA A 127 15.63 1.63 -12.65
C ALA A 127 15.11 0.27 -12.17
N GLU A 128 15.74 -0.32 -11.15
CA GLU A 128 15.30 -1.58 -10.55
C GLU A 128 13.94 -1.42 -9.87
N TRP A 129 13.76 -0.31 -9.14
CA TRP A 129 12.49 0.02 -8.51
C TRP A 129 11.36 0.14 -9.55
N LYS A 130 11.59 0.84 -10.66
CA LYS A 130 10.61 0.94 -11.74
C LYS A 130 10.25 -0.41 -12.36
N ALA A 131 11.21 -1.32 -12.48
CA ALA A 131 10.98 -2.66 -13.02
C ALA A 131 10.15 -3.53 -12.07
N GLU A 132 10.46 -3.50 -10.77
CA GLU A 132 9.73 -4.23 -9.73
C GLU A 132 8.30 -3.75 -9.57
N PHE A 133 8.08 -2.43 -9.62
CA PHE A 133 6.77 -1.83 -9.48
C PHE A 133 5.94 -1.84 -10.78
N ASN A 134 6.48 -2.32 -11.90
CA ASN A 134 5.74 -2.36 -13.16
C ASN A 134 4.46 -3.20 -13.06
N GLU A 135 4.59 -4.44 -12.59
CA GLU A 135 3.45 -5.36 -12.50
C GLU A 135 2.44 -4.95 -11.41
N PRO A 136 2.85 -4.63 -10.17
CA PRO A 136 1.92 -4.16 -9.15
C PRO A 136 1.14 -2.90 -9.57
N VAL A 137 1.80 -1.96 -10.26
CA VAL A 137 1.12 -0.75 -10.75
C VAL A 137 0.15 -1.07 -11.88
N ARG A 138 0.52 -1.99 -12.79
CA ARG A 138 -0.39 -2.45 -13.85
C ARG A 138 -1.64 -3.10 -13.26
N GLU A 139 -1.49 -4.00 -12.30
CA GLU A 139 -2.62 -4.65 -11.61
C GLU A 139 -3.52 -3.62 -10.93
N GLN A 140 -2.93 -2.64 -10.26
CA GLN A 140 -3.69 -1.57 -9.61
C GLN A 140 -4.49 -0.74 -10.63
N ILE A 141 -3.89 -0.37 -11.77
CA ILE A 141 -4.59 0.38 -12.82
C ILE A 141 -5.73 -0.46 -13.41
N LEU A 142 -5.53 -1.75 -13.62
CA LEU A 142 -6.58 -2.66 -14.09
C LEU A 142 -7.77 -2.70 -13.12
N ALA A 143 -7.50 -2.89 -11.84
CA ALA A 143 -8.55 -2.89 -10.82
C ALA A 143 -9.31 -1.54 -10.77
N GLN A 144 -8.59 -0.42 -10.90
CA GLN A 144 -9.21 0.92 -10.96
C GLN A 144 -10.08 1.12 -12.21
N LYS A 145 -9.64 0.63 -13.38
CA LYS A 145 -10.44 0.69 -14.62
C LYS A 145 -11.72 -0.12 -14.49
N MET A 146 -11.64 -1.34 -13.92
CA MET A 146 -12.82 -2.18 -13.67
C MET A 146 -13.80 -1.51 -12.71
N GLN A 147 -13.31 -0.92 -11.62
CA GLN A 147 -14.17 -0.16 -10.70
C GLN A 147 -14.88 1.00 -11.42
N ALA A 148 -14.14 1.77 -12.23
CA ALA A 148 -14.70 2.88 -12.99
C ALA A 148 -15.75 2.44 -14.03
N GLU A 149 -15.61 1.25 -14.60
CA GLU A 149 -16.62 0.66 -15.49
C GLU A 149 -17.89 0.28 -14.73
N ILE A 150 -17.77 -0.34 -13.56
CA ILE A 150 -18.90 -0.65 -12.69
C ILE A 150 -19.63 0.65 -12.30
N ASP A 151 -18.89 1.68 -11.90
CA ASP A 151 -19.47 2.95 -11.46
C ASP A 151 -20.26 3.67 -12.58
N GLN A 152 -19.86 3.52 -13.85
CA GLN A 152 -20.58 4.09 -14.99
C GLN A 152 -21.99 3.51 -15.19
N SER A 153 -22.24 2.30 -14.68
CA SER A 153 -23.56 1.68 -14.74
C SER A 153 -24.55 2.32 -13.77
N VAL A 154 -24.06 2.98 -12.71
CA VAL A 154 -24.89 3.62 -11.69
C VAL A 154 -25.33 5.00 -12.19
N ARG A 155 -26.65 5.21 -12.29
CA ARG A 155 -27.24 6.50 -12.67
C ARG A 155 -28.22 6.98 -11.63
N SER A 156 -28.03 8.22 -11.17
CA SER A 156 -28.96 8.90 -10.26
C SER A 156 -29.97 9.73 -11.06
N THR A 157 -31.25 9.64 -10.70
CA THR A 157 -32.32 10.44 -11.28
C THR A 157 -32.48 11.77 -10.54
N PRO A 158 -33.00 12.84 -11.18
CA PRO A 158 -33.28 14.10 -10.49
C PRO A 158 -34.22 13.95 -9.28
N ALA A 159 -35.17 13.02 -9.35
CA ALA A 159 -36.06 12.71 -8.23
C ALA A 159 -35.30 12.17 -7.01
N GLN A 160 -34.37 11.23 -7.21
CA GLN A 160 -33.53 10.71 -6.13
C GLN A 160 -32.62 11.78 -5.52
N VAL A 161 -32.14 12.73 -6.34
CA VAL A 161 -31.35 13.87 -5.83
C VAL A 161 -32.21 14.77 -4.94
N GLN A 162 -33.46 15.03 -5.34
CA GLN A 162 -34.40 15.80 -4.54
C GLN A 162 -34.74 15.08 -3.23
N ASP A 163 -35.06 13.79 -3.30
CA ASP A 163 -35.35 12.96 -2.13
C ASP A 163 -34.16 12.92 -1.15
N TYR A 164 -32.92 12.82 -1.67
CA TYR A 164 -31.71 12.88 -0.85
C TYR A 164 -31.54 14.25 -0.18
N PHE A 165 -31.74 15.34 -0.93
CA PHE A 165 -31.61 16.70 -0.40
C PHE A 165 -32.65 16.99 0.69
N ASP A 166 -33.90 16.61 0.46
CA ASP A 166 -35.00 16.84 1.40
C ASP A 166 -34.89 15.97 2.67
N ALA A 167 -34.13 14.87 2.60
CA ALA A 167 -33.82 14.01 3.75
C ALA A 167 -32.71 14.57 4.66
N ILE A 168 -31.95 15.60 4.24
CA ILE A 168 -30.90 16.20 5.06
C ILE A 168 -31.53 17.04 6.19
N PRO A 169 -31.21 16.76 7.46
CA PRO A 169 -31.69 17.58 8.57
C PRO A 169 -31.28 19.04 8.41
N THR A 170 -32.21 19.97 8.66
CA THR A 170 -31.98 21.42 8.48
C THR A 170 -30.85 21.96 9.36
N ASP A 171 -30.53 21.28 10.47
CA ASP A 171 -29.42 21.65 11.37
C ASP A 171 -28.03 21.27 10.83
N SER A 172 -27.98 20.43 9.79
CA SER A 172 -26.78 19.83 9.23
C SER A 172 -26.47 20.38 7.83
N LEU A 173 -27.27 21.35 7.35
CA LEU A 173 -27.00 22.02 6.08
C LEU A 173 -25.74 22.90 6.23
N PRO A 174 -24.74 22.73 5.35
CA PRO A 174 -23.55 23.57 5.38
C PRO A 174 -23.94 25.01 5.10
N LEU A 175 -23.50 25.92 5.97
CA LEU A 175 -23.63 27.35 5.74
C LEU A 175 -22.71 27.73 4.57
N ILE A 176 -23.30 28.11 3.45
CA ILE A 176 -22.54 28.71 2.36
C ILE A 176 -22.08 30.07 2.86
N PRO A 177 -20.76 30.32 2.97
CA PRO A 177 -20.27 31.61 3.43
C PRO A 177 -20.76 32.70 2.48
N GLU A 178 -21.06 33.88 3.04
CA GLU A 178 -21.46 35.02 2.24
C GLU A 178 -20.31 35.41 1.29
N GLU A 179 -20.58 35.44 -0.01
CA GLU A 179 -19.65 35.97 -1.00
C GLU A 179 -19.71 37.51 -0.96
N LEU A 180 -18.64 38.15 -0.47
CA LEU A 180 -18.54 39.60 -0.41
C LEU A 180 -17.79 40.13 -1.64
N SER A 181 -18.48 40.86 -2.50
CA SER A 181 -17.84 41.63 -3.59
C SER A 181 -17.57 43.05 -3.12
N TYR A 182 -16.30 43.49 -3.13
CA TYR A 182 -15.92 44.86 -2.83
C TYR A 182 -14.97 45.43 -3.89
N SER A 183 -14.97 46.75 -4.03
CA SER A 183 -14.04 47.49 -4.89
C SER A 183 -13.09 48.31 -4.00
N GLU A 184 -11.80 48.20 -4.23
CA GLU A 184 -10.76 48.90 -3.47
C GLU A 184 -10.09 49.97 -4.34
N LEU A 185 -9.97 51.19 -3.81
CA LEU A 185 -9.19 52.26 -4.42
C LEU A 185 -8.02 52.61 -3.49
N VAL A 186 -6.83 52.17 -3.86
CA VAL A 186 -5.60 52.41 -3.09
C VAL A 186 -4.90 53.66 -3.60
N MET A 187 -4.82 54.70 -2.77
CA MET A 187 -3.97 55.86 -3.02
C MET A 187 -2.67 55.71 -2.24
N GLN A 188 -1.56 55.45 -2.94
CA GLN A 188 -0.25 55.36 -2.32
C GLN A 188 0.25 56.78 -1.96
N PRO A 189 0.65 57.03 -0.70
CA PRO A 189 1.19 58.33 -0.33
C PRO A 189 2.57 58.52 -0.95
N GLU A 190 2.82 59.70 -1.53
CA GLU A 190 4.17 60.08 -1.94
C GLU A 190 5.03 60.38 -0.70
N VAL A 191 6.24 59.80 -0.67
CA VAL A 191 7.18 60.03 0.43
C VAL A 191 7.66 61.48 0.39
N GLY A 192 7.31 62.27 1.40
CA GLY A 192 7.72 63.66 1.52
C GLY A 192 9.23 63.83 1.69
N GLU A 193 9.78 64.90 1.13
CA GLU A 193 11.21 65.22 1.17
C GLU A 193 11.76 65.28 2.62
N LYS A 194 10.95 65.73 3.59
CA LYS A 194 11.34 65.72 5.02
C LYS A 194 11.61 64.30 5.55
N GLN A 195 10.82 63.31 5.14
CA GLN A 195 11.04 61.92 5.55
C GLN A 195 12.28 61.33 4.86
N LYS A 196 12.50 61.63 3.57
CA LYS A 196 13.73 61.24 2.86
C LYS A 196 14.98 61.82 3.54
N MET A 197 14.95 63.09 3.91
CA MET A 197 16.04 63.78 4.59
C MET A 197 16.28 63.23 6.01
N ARG A 198 15.22 62.90 6.76
CA ARG A 198 15.35 62.31 8.10
C ARG A 198 16.03 60.95 8.06
N THR A 199 15.64 60.07 7.12
CA THR A 199 16.27 58.75 6.96
C THR A 199 17.73 58.88 6.51
N ARG A 200 18.02 59.82 5.59
CA ARG A 200 19.38 60.08 5.10
C ARG A 200 20.34 60.59 6.19
N ASN A 201 19.84 61.26 7.23
CA ASN A 201 20.65 61.75 8.35
C ASN A 201 20.81 60.75 9.51
N THR A 202 20.13 59.61 9.45
CA THR A 202 20.15 58.58 10.52
C THR A 202 20.96 57.33 10.10
N LEU A 203 21.40 57.27 8.84
CA LEU A 203 22.34 56.29 8.28
C LEU A 203 23.72 56.93 8.16
#